data_AF-A0A124SL03-F1
#
_entry.id   AF-A0A124SL03-F1
#
_cell.length_a   1.000
_cell.length_b   1.000
_cell.length_c   1.000
_cell.angle_alpha   90.00
_cell.angle_beta   90.00
_cell.angle_gamma   90.00
#
_symmetry.space_group_name_H-M   'P 1'
#
loop_
_entity.id
_entity.type
_entity.pdbx_description
1 polymer ?
#
loop_
_entity_poly.entity_id
_entity_poly.type
_entity_poly.pdbx_seq_one_letter_code
_entity_poly.pdbx_strand_id
1 'polypeptide(L)'
;MLYVLPAAYAASKVGPHYGFLAGCATMAAVLATQTVLLTWGAALMKRRRGADGQPEATAPADSPEDEPVDEPDDTPEVPLRYGEHARFKQLVLLVDAARPDVTRRFYDKAKRTIEAYVDVETGRDGSDAAMVSTAELASADGLSAAPLDETLTVFVSNDGAWSGFRVGDDSFRFRRDAITRLRFTHVMPVRWNGDYMVTFWFDVPNRQRTTDYNAYSTGFDLGVNRAAHRSRSLTHACREIASVLDVAFDVDEIGDD
;
A
#
# COMPACT_ATOMS: atom_id res chain seq x y z
N MET A 1 16.67 11.37 7.08
CA MET A 1 16.78 11.20 5.61
C MET A 1 16.39 9.77 5.27
N LEU A 2 15.22 9.56 4.66
CA LEU A 2 14.69 8.22 4.34
C LEU A 2 13.58 8.32 3.28
N TYR A 3 13.95 8.63 2.03
CA TYR A 3 13.02 8.72 0.88
C TYR A 3 13.36 7.75 -0.26
N VAL A 4 14.36 6.87 -0.07
CA VAL A 4 14.93 6.06 -1.17
C VAL A 4 14.10 4.81 -1.49
N LEU A 5 13.35 4.26 -0.52
CA LEU A 5 12.62 2.99 -0.70
C LEU A 5 11.49 3.06 -1.77
N PRO A 6 10.62 4.08 -1.80
CA PRO A 6 9.55 4.16 -2.81
C PRO A 6 10.09 4.45 -4.22
N ALA A 7 11.06 5.36 -4.35
CA ALA A 7 11.72 5.65 -5.62
C ALA A 7 12.49 4.43 -6.17
N ALA A 8 13.16 3.67 -5.30
CA ALA A 8 13.80 2.41 -5.69
C ALA A 8 12.78 1.33 -6.10
N TYR A 9 11.60 1.30 -5.48
CA TYR A 9 10.50 0.41 -5.88
C TYR A 9 9.97 0.78 -7.28
N ALA A 10 9.67 2.07 -7.52
CA ALA A 10 9.26 2.58 -8.83
C ALA A 10 10.30 2.24 -9.93
N ALA A 11 11.59 2.49 -9.65
CA ALA A 11 12.68 2.12 -10.54
C ALA A 11 12.80 0.60 -10.77
N SER A 12 12.59 -0.24 -9.74
CA SER A 12 12.71 -1.70 -9.85
C SER A 12 11.68 -2.37 -10.77
N LYS A 13 10.51 -1.73 -10.98
CA LYS A 13 9.47 -2.19 -11.91
C LYS A 13 9.81 -1.85 -13.37
N VAL A 14 10.77 -0.96 -13.62
CA VAL A 14 11.26 -0.57 -14.95
C VAL A 14 12.55 -1.32 -15.27
N GLY A 15 12.43 -2.62 -15.54
CA GLY A 15 13.59 -3.45 -15.89
C GLY A 15 14.12 -3.21 -17.31
N PRO A 16 15.44 -3.26 -17.52
CA PRO A 16 16.03 -3.77 -18.75
C PRO A 16 16.55 -5.21 -18.52
N HIS A 17 16.22 -6.13 -19.43
CA HIS A 17 16.80 -7.47 -19.43
C HIS A 17 18.30 -7.45 -19.75
N TYR A 18 19.03 -8.46 -19.24
CA TYR A 18 20.49 -8.70 -19.37
C TYR A 18 21.39 -7.82 -18.50
N GLY A 19 21.53 -8.23 -17.23
CA GLY A 19 22.56 -7.71 -16.33
C GLY A 19 23.95 -8.32 -16.54
N PHE A 20 24.92 -7.71 -15.84
CA PHE A 20 26.24 -8.24 -15.44
C PHE A 20 27.51 -7.91 -16.26
N LEU A 21 27.46 -7.35 -17.49
CA LEU A 21 28.71 -6.94 -18.19
C LEU A 21 28.75 -5.51 -18.75
N ALA A 22 27.68 -4.72 -18.67
CA ALA A 22 27.63 -3.34 -19.19
C ALA A 22 28.03 -2.24 -18.17
N GLY A 23 28.60 -2.61 -17.01
CA GLY A 23 28.75 -1.72 -15.84
C GLY A 23 29.78 -0.58 -15.96
N CYS A 24 30.72 -0.63 -16.92
CA CYS A 24 31.86 0.31 -16.95
C CYS A 24 31.99 1.12 -18.27
N ALA A 25 31.16 0.88 -19.29
CA ALA A 25 31.22 1.59 -20.57
C ALA A 25 30.14 2.68 -20.74
N THR A 26 29.08 2.65 -19.93
CA THR A 26 27.88 3.48 -20.09
C THR A 26 28.06 4.94 -19.68
N MET A 27 28.97 5.25 -18.75
CA MET A 27 29.10 6.60 -18.18
C MET A 27 29.61 7.65 -19.20
N ALA A 28 30.38 7.24 -20.22
CA ALA A 28 30.89 8.15 -21.25
C ALA A 28 29.92 8.41 -22.42
N ALA A 29 29.07 7.43 -22.77
CA ALA A 29 28.17 7.53 -23.92
C ALA A 29 26.91 8.39 -23.64
N VAL A 30 26.47 8.46 -22.38
CA VAL A 30 25.26 9.21 -21.98
C VAL A 30 25.43 10.72 -22.22
N LEU A 31 26.60 11.28 -21.89
CA LEU A 31 26.86 12.73 -22.03
C LEU A 31 26.91 13.19 -23.50
N ALA A 32 27.41 12.35 -24.43
CA ALA A 32 27.48 12.70 -25.84
C ALA A 32 26.12 12.65 -26.57
N THR A 33 25.16 11.87 -26.05
CA THR A 33 23.87 11.63 -26.71
C THR A 33 22.85 12.74 -26.40
N GLN A 34 22.96 13.40 -25.24
CA GLN A 34 22.03 14.47 -24.82
C GLN A 34 22.09 15.72 -25.74
N THR A 35 23.27 16.06 -26.29
CA THR A 35 23.47 17.29 -27.07
C THR A 35 22.82 17.26 -28.46
N VAL A 36 22.63 16.05 -29.03
CA VAL A 36 22.05 15.86 -30.38
C VAL A 36 20.52 15.88 -30.34
N LEU A 37 19.90 15.36 -29.28
CA LEU A 37 18.44 15.41 -29.12
C LEU A 37 17.91 16.82 -28.87
N LEU A 38 18.64 17.65 -28.11
CA LEU A 38 18.29 19.05 -27.85
C LEU A 38 18.33 19.92 -29.13
N THR A 39 19.27 19.67 -30.03
CA THR A 39 19.40 20.44 -31.28
C THR A 39 18.33 20.07 -32.32
N TRP A 40 17.85 18.82 -32.34
CA TRP A 40 16.78 18.39 -33.26
C TRP A 40 15.40 18.94 -32.86
N GLY A 41 15.10 19.00 -31.54
CA GLY A 41 13.82 19.52 -31.03
C GLY A 41 13.60 21.02 -31.32
N ALA A 42 14.64 21.84 -31.18
CA ALA A 42 14.56 23.29 -31.40
C ALA A 42 14.23 23.66 -32.87
N ALA A 43 14.71 22.87 -33.84
CA ALA A 43 14.44 23.08 -35.26
C ALA A 43 12.96 22.79 -35.62
N LEU A 44 12.34 21.80 -34.97
CA LEU A 44 10.97 21.40 -35.27
C LEU A 44 9.94 22.43 -34.78
N MET A 45 10.14 23.02 -33.59
CA MET A 45 9.23 24.05 -33.06
C MET A 45 9.23 25.34 -33.91
N LYS A 46 10.39 25.74 -34.45
CA LYS A 46 10.50 26.97 -35.25
C LYS A 46 9.73 26.88 -36.59
N ARG A 47 9.43 25.68 -37.07
CA ARG A 47 8.68 25.45 -38.32
C ARG A 47 7.15 25.43 -38.14
N ARG A 48 6.64 25.38 -36.90
CA ARG A 48 5.18 25.37 -36.60
C ARG A 48 4.60 26.71 -36.16
N ARG A 49 5.42 27.76 -35.96
CA ARG A 49 4.97 29.07 -35.44
C ARG A 49 4.77 30.15 -36.52
N GLY A 50 4.68 29.75 -37.78
CA GLY A 50 4.64 30.65 -38.95
C GLY A 50 3.41 30.52 -39.85
N ALA A 51 2.37 29.81 -39.41
CA ALA A 51 1.10 29.67 -40.12
C ALA A 51 -0.07 29.79 -39.13
N ASP A 52 -0.99 30.69 -39.44
CA ASP A 52 -2.35 30.86 -38.89
C ASP A 52 -2.45 31.24 -37.38
N GLY A 53 -3.31 32.16 -36.92
CA GLY A 53 -4.31 32.99 -37.61
C GLY A 53 -5.46 33.36 -36.65
N GLN A 54 -5.43 34.56 -36.07
CA GLN A 54 -6.50 35.15 -35.22
C GLN A 54 -7.67 35.63 -36.12
N PRO A 55 -8.97 35.74 -35.72
CA PRO A 55 -9.54 36.01 -34.38
C PRO A 55 -10.67 35.00 -33.97
N GLU A 56 -11.55 35.19 -32.96
CA GLU A 56 -11.93 36.35 -32.12
C GLU A 56 -12.35 35.92 -30.68
N ALA A 57 -13.23 36.67 -29.98
CA ALA A 57 -13.55 36.52 -28.56
C ALA A 57 -15.03 36.17 -28.26
N THR A 58 -15.25 35.32 -27.25
CA THR A 58 -16.42 35.39 -26.32
C THR A 58 -16.02 34.84 -24.94
N ALA A 59 -16.28 35.62 -23.89
CA ALA A 59 -16.41 35.20 -22.49
C ALA A 59 -17.80 35.70 -22.03
N PRO A 60 -18.50 35.10 -21.03
CA PRO A 60 -18.00 34.62 -19.74
C PRO A 60 -18.43 33.14 -19.46
N ALA A 61 -18.18 32.50 -18.31
CA ALA A 61 -17.82 33.01 -16.98
C ALA A 61 -16.89 32.08 -16.20
N ASP A 62 -16.16 32.64 -15.24
CA ASP A 62 -15.50 31.89 -14.18
C ASP A 62 -16.54 31.18 -13.31
N SER A 63 -16.44 29.85 -13.25
CA SER A 63 -16.65 29.12 -12.00
C SER A 63 -15.32 28.43 -11.71
N PRO A 64 -14.66 28.69 -10.56
CA PRO A 64 -13.70 27.70 -10.07
C PRO A 64 -14.48 26.40 -9.87
N GLU A 65 -13.97 25.30 -10.41
CA GLU A 65 -14.41 23.98 -9.95
C GLU A 65 -13.91 23.90 -8.51
N ASP A 66 -14.84 24.07 -7.55
CA ASP A 66 -14.55 23.83 -6.13
C ASP A 66 -14.02 22.40 -6.02
N GLU A 67 -12.72 22.26 -5.73
CA GLU A 67 -12.22 21.01 -5.16
C GLU A 67 -13.10 20.71 -3.95
N PRO A 68 -13.71 19.52 -3.84
CA PRO A 68 -14.49 19.18 -2.66
C PRO A 68 -13.56 19.13 -1.45
N VAL A 69 -13.54 20.25 -0.73
CA VAL A 69 -12.89 20.44 0.56
C VAL A 69 -13.28 19.28 1.46
N ASP A 70 -12.29 18.47 1.83
CA ASP A 70 -12.35 17.35 2.79
C ASP A 70 -13.78 17.01 3.24
N GLU A 71 -14.56 16.35 2.36
CA GLU A 71 -15.79 15.70 2.82
C GLU A 71 -15.38 14.79 3.99
N PRO A 72 -16.07 14.85 5.14
CA PRO A 72 -15.82 13.89 6.20
C PRO A 72 -15.90 12.49 5.59
N ASP A 73 -15.02 11.59 6.02
CA ASP A 73 -14.98 10.21 5.54
C ASP A 73 -16.25 9.49 6.04
N ASP A 74 -17.37 9.72 5.35
CA ASP A 74 -18.71 9.19 5.61
C ASP A 74 -18.79 7.66 5.42
N THR A 75 -17.64 7.02 5.19
CA THR A 75 -17.47 5.58 5.34
C THR A 75 -17.74 5.21 6.81
N PRO A 76 -18.77 4.42 7.12
CA PRO A 76 -19.07 4.07 8.50
C PRO A 76 -17.94 3.24 9.11
N GLU A 77 -17.51 3.61 10.33
CA GLU A 77 -16.49 2.86 11.07
C GLU A 77 -16.85 1.38 11.14
N VAL A 78 -15.86 0.51 10.93
CA VAL A 78 -16.05 -0.93 11.07
C VAL A 78 -16.21 -1.24 12.56
N PRO A 79 -17.29 -1.92 13.00
CA PRO A 79 -17.53 -2.17 14.41
C PRO A 79 -16.45 -3.07 15.01
N LEU A 80 -15.88 -2.63 16.15
CA LEU A 80 -15.00 -3.45 16.97
C LEU A 80 -15.82 -4.52 17.68
N ARG A 81 -15.56 -5.79 17.37
CA ARG A 81 -16.20 -6.96 17.96
C ARG A 81 -15.33 -7.53 19.07
N TYR A 82 -15.96 -8.14 20.07
CA TYR A 82 -15.29 -8.78 21.20
C TYR A 82 -15.58 -10.28 21.17
N GLY A 83 -14.55 -11.08 20.94
CA GLY A 83 -14.57 -12.52 21.03
C GLY A 83 -14.03 -13.02 22.38
N GLU A 84 -13.98 -14.34 22.53
CA GLU A 84 -13.55 -15.02 23.75
C GLU A 84 -12.09 -14.71 24.09
N HIS A 85 -11.20 -14.78 23.11
CA HIS A 85 -9.76 -14.58 23.31
C HIS A 85 -9.22 -13.25 22.76
N ALA A 86 -9.96 -12.55 21.89
CA ALA A 86 -9.51 -11.30 21.28
C ALA A 86 -10.64 -10.33 20.93
N ARG A 87 -10.30 -9.05 20.87
CA ARG A 87 -11.08 -8.01 20.18
C ARG A 87 -10.61 -7.91 18.73
N PHE A 88 -11.54 -7.72 17.79
CA PHE A 88 -11.24 -7.79 16.36
C PHE A 88 -12.15 -6.92 15.49
N LYS A 89 -11.67 -6.57 14.29
CA LYS A 89 -12.48 -6.01 13.20
C LYS A 89 -12.38 -6.91 11.97
N GLN A 90 -13.48 -7.01 11.22
CA GLN A 90 -13.57 -7.72 9.94
C GLN A 90 -13.59 -6.70 8.81
N LEU A 91 -12.57 -6.71 7.96
CA LEU A 91 -12.29 -5.67 6.97
C LEU A 91 -12.41 -6.21 5.55
N VAL A 92 -13.20 -5.52 4.73
CA VAL A 92 -13.23 -5.71 3.27
C VAL A 92 -12.27 -4.70 2.65
N LEU A 93 -11.10 -5.15 2.21
CA LEU A 93 -10.05 -4.25 1.71
C LEU A 93 -10.43 -3.53 0.41
N LEU A 94 -11.22 -4.21 -0.46
CA LEU A 94 -11.73 -3.69 -1.71
C LEU A 94 -13.16 -4.15 -1.94
N VAL A 95 -13.98 -3.30 -2.54
CA VAL A 95 -15.38 -3.67 -2.88
C VAL A 95 -15.48 -4.35 -4.26
N ASP A 96 -14.45 -4.23 -5.10
CA ASP A 96 -14.44 -4.75 -6.49
C ASP A 96 -14.02 -6.23 -6.63
N ALA A 97 -13.98 -6.72 -7.88
CA ALA A 97 -13.67 -8.11 -8.22
C ALA A 97 -12.25 -8.57 -7.87
N ALA A 98 -11.31 -7.67 -7.56
CA ALA A 98 -9.95 -8.02 -7.12
C ALA A 98 -9.87 -8.28 -5.60
N ARG A 99 -10.98 -8.14 -4.87
CA ARG A 99 -11.06 -8.32 -3.41
C ARG A 99 -10.41 -9.60 -2.88
N PRO A 100 -10.70 -10.82 -3.39
CA PRO A 100 -10.16 -12.04 -2.79
C PRO A 100 -8.62 -12.08 -2.91
N ASP A 101 -8.11 -11.74 -4.09
CA ASP A 101 -6.67 -11.69 -4.38
C ASP A 101 -5.95 -10.64 -3.51
N VAL A 102 -6.54 -9.47 -3.30
CA VAL A 102 -5.94 -8.40 -2.49
C VAL A 102 -5.98 -8.72 -1.00
N THR A 103 -7.10 -9.26 -0.48
CA THR A 103 -7.18 -9.72 0.91
C THR A 103 -6.14 -10.81 1.20
N ARG A 104 -6.07 -11.85 0.36
CA ARG A 104 -5.10 -12.93 0.53
C ARG A 104 -3.66 -12.44 0.39
N ARG A 105 -3.38 -11.61 -0.62
CA ARG A 105 -2.06 -11.01 -0.84
C ARG A 105 -1.64 -10.13 0.34
N PHE A 106 -2.53 -9.30 0.89
CA PHE A 106 -2.25 -8.50 2.07
C PHE A 106 -1.81 -9.42 3.22
N TYR A 107 -2.59 -10.45 3.52
CA TYR A 107 -2.30 -11.41 4.59
C TYR A 107 -0.94 -12.10 4.42
N ASP A 108 -0.69 -12.74 3.27
CA ASP A 108 0.56 -13.47 3.02
C ASP A 108 1.78 -12.55 2.99
N LYS A 109 1.64 -11.33 2.45
CA LYS A 109 2.73 -10.34 2.42
C LYS A 109 2.96 -9.72 3.80
N ALA A 110 1.93 -9.36 4.55
CA ALA A 110 2.04 -8.84 5.90
C ALA A 110 2.75 -9.84 6.81
N LYS A 111 2.31 -11.11 6.79
CA LYS A 111 2.96 -12.21 7.51
C LYS A 111 4.47 -12.27 7.23
N ARG A 112 4.85 -12.43 5.96
CA ARG A 112 6.25 -12.52 5.53
C ARG A 112 7.08 -11.28 5.90
N THR A 113 6.43 -10.11 5.91
CA THR A 113 7.04 -8.82 6.23
C THR A 113 7.33 -8.71 7.72
N ILE A 114 6.43 -9.20 8.58
CA ILE A 114 6.56 -9.24 10.04
C ILE A 114 7.57 -10.33 10.48
N GLU A 115 7.52 -11.52 9.84
CA GLU A 115 8.48 -12.63 10.06
C GLU A 115 9.95 -12.25 9.81
N ALA A 116 10.21 -11.23 8.99
CA ALA A 116 11.57 -10.71 8.76
C ALA A 116 12.13 -9.91 9.96
N TYR A 117 11.31 -9.60 10.97
CA TYR A 117 11.64 -8.72 12.09
C TYR A 117 11.37 -9.35 13.47
N VAL A 118 10.26 -10.06 13.61
CA VAL A 118 9.83 -10.69 14.86
C VAL A 118 9.38 -12.14 14.65
N ASP A 119 9.27 -12.90 15.74
CA ASP A 119 8.70 -14.24 15.70
C ASP A 119 7.20 -14.18 15.48
N VAL A 120 6.70 -15.08 14.63
CA VAL A 120 5.30 -15.18 14.24
C VAL A 120 4.82 -16.60 14.45
N GLU A 121 3.74 -16.75 15.22
CA GLU A 121 3.08 -18.03 15.42
C GLU A 121 1.95 -18.16 14.40
N THR A 122 2.06 -19.16 13.52
CA THR A 122 1.02 -19.46 12.52
C THR A 122 0.09 -20.54 13.06
N GLY A 123 -1.20 -20.40 12.80
CA GLY A 123 -2.20 -21.40 13.12
C GLY A 123 -3.32 -21.48 12.11
N ARG A 124 -4.30 -22.32 12.42
CA ARG A 124 -5.60 -22.40 11.74
C ARG A 124 -6.74 -22.34 12.76
N ASP A 125 -7.98 -22.35 12.30
CA ASP A 125 -9.15 -22.41 13.18
C ASP A 125 -9.00 -23.50 14.27
N GLY A 126 -9.39 -23.15 15.50
CA GLY A 126 -9.24 -24.02 16.67
C GLY A 126 -7.82 -24.15 17.25
N SER A 127 -6.82 -23.42 16.73
CA SER A 127 -5.49 -23.32 17.36
C SER A 127 -5.33 -22.05 18.19
N ASP A 128 -4.41 -22.05 19.16
CA ASP A 128 -4.11 -20.88 20.01
C ASP A 128 -3.78 -19.61 19.19
N ALA A 129 -3.16 -19.77 18.02
CA ALA A 129 -2.82 -18.65 17.13
C ALA A 129 -4.00 -18.12 16.30
N ALA A 130 -5.18 -18.77 16.34
CA ALA A 130 -6.39 -18.28 15.70
C ALA A 130 -6.93 -17.02 16.37
N MET A 131 -6.97 -17.00 17.71
CA MET A 131 -7.54 -15.97 18.60
C MET A 131 -9.00 -15.56 18.39
N VAL A 132 -9.56 -15.80 17.20
CA VAL A 132 -10.95 -15.59 16.81
C VAL A 132 -11.37 -16.79 15.97
N SER A 133 -12.44 -17.48 16.35
CA SER A 133 -12.96 -18.67 15.69
C SER A 133 -13.87 -18.34 14.49
N THR A 134 -14.02 -19.29 13.55
CA THR A 134 -15.01 -19.17 12.45
C THR A 134 -16.44 -18.90 12.95
N ALA A 135 -16.83 -19.49 14.07
CA ALA A 135 -18.15 -19.29 14.67
C ALA A 135 -18.37 -17.83 15.15
N GLU A 136 -17.36 -17.21 15.76
CA GLU A 136 -17.42 -15.81 16.16
C GLU A 136 -17.49 -14.89 14.92
N LEU A 137 -16.70 -15.18 13.89
CA LEU A 137 -16.73 -14.43 12.62
C LEU A 137 -18.11 -14.48 11.95
N ALA A 138 -18.76 -15.66 11.94
CA ALA A 138 -20.10 -15.86 11.39
C ALA A 138 -21.23 -15.20 12.21
N SER A 139 -21.03 -14.95 13.50
CA SER A 139 -22.05 -14.40 14.41
C SER A 139 -22.31 -12.89 14.25
N ALA A 140 -22.23 -12.36 13.03
CA ALA A 140 -22.51 -10.96 12.72
C ALA A 140 -24.03 -10.77 12.51
N ASP A 141 -24.69 -10.06 13.43
CA ASP A 141 -26.13 -9.85 13.38
C ASP A 141 -26.60 -9.17 12.08
N GLY A 142 -27.31 -9.94 11.23
CA GLY A 142 -28.17 -9.45 10.16
C GLY A 142 -27.51 -8.83 8.92
N LEU A 143 -26.20 -8.57 8.93
CA LEU A 143 -25.47 -8.10 7.74
C LEU A 143 -24.98 -9.27 6.89
N SER A 144 -25.08 -9.12 5.56
CA SER A 144 -24.51 -10.07 4.60
C SER A 144 -22.98 -10.01 4.66
N ALA A 145 -22.40 -10.77 5.58
CA ALA A 145 -20.95 -10.91 5.72
C ALA A 145 -20.35 -11.33 4.37
N ALA A 146 -19.30 -10.61 3.93
CA ALA A 146 -18.50 -11.08 2.82
C ALA A 146 -17.87 -12.44 3.18
N PRO A 147 -17.58 -13.31 2.21
CA PRO A 147 -16.93 -14.60 2.46
C PRO A 147 -15.68 -14.45 3.36
N LEU A 148 -15.44 -15.44 4.22
CA LEU A 148 -14.31 -15.37 5.17
C LEU A 148 -12.95 -15.31 4.46
N ASP A 149 -12.84 -15.89 3.27
CA ASP A 149 -11.64 -15.83 2.42
C ASP A 149 -11.45 -14.46 1.72
N GLU A 150 -12.51 -13.65 1.65
CA GLU A 150 -12.50 -12.29 1.10
C GLU A 150 -12.29 -11.20 2.17
N THR A 151 -12.39 -11.58 3.45
CA THR A 151 -12.43 -10.67 4.59
C THR A 151 -11.14 -10.79 5.41
N LEU A 152 -10.41 -9.69 5.60
CA LEU A 152 -9.28 -9.64 6.51
C LEU A 152 -9.78 -9.40 7.94
N THR A 153 -9.57 -10.36 8.84
CA THR A 153 -9.74 -10.12 10.27
C THR A 153 -8.41 -9.61 10.84
N VAL A 154 -8.45 -8.49 11.56
CA VAL A 154 -7.34 -7.99 12.38
C VAL A 154 -7.76 -8.05 13.85
N PHE A 155 -6.88 -8.52 14.73
CA PHE A 155 -7.21 -8.78 16.13
C PHE A 155 -6.09 -8.39 17.10
N VAL A 156 -6.49 -8.15 18.35
CA VAL A 156 -5.61 -8.05 19.54
C VAL A 156 -6.19 -8.90 20.65
N SER A 157 -5.36 -9.72 21.28
CA SER A 157 -5.81 -10.61 22.36
C SER A 157 -6.32 -9.82 23.57
N ASN A 158 -7.26 -10.42 24.30
CA ASN A 158 -7.90 -9.79 25.45
C ASN A 158 -6.92 -9.57 26.62
N ASP A 159 -5.86 -10.37 26.71
CA ASP A 159 -4.72 -10.18 27.63
C ASP A 159 -3.70 -9.12 27.17
N GLY A 160 -3.86 -8.59 25.94
CA GLY A 160 -2.96 -7.60 25.33
C GLY A 160 -1.59 -8.15 24.89
N ALA A 161 -1.31 -9.44 25.03
CA ALA A 161 0.01 -10.02 24.75
C ALA A 161 0.31 -10.22 23.26
N TRP A 162 -0.73 -10.25 22.41
CA TRP A 162 -0.66 -10.63 21.01
C TRP A 162 -1.50 -9.73 20.11
N SER A 163 -1.02 -9.52 18.90
CA SER A 163 -1.78 -8.99 17.77
C SER A 163 -1.63 -9.91 16.58
N GLY A 164 -2.55 -9.83 15.62
CA GLY A 164 -2.51 -10.74 14.49
C GLY A 164 -3.53 -10.48 13.41
N PHE A 165 -3.46 -11.32 12.39
CA PHE A 165 -4.35 -11.29 11.24
C PHE A 165 -4.86 -12.69 10.92
N ARG A 166 -6.04 -12.76 10.32
CA ARG A 166 -6.68 -13.98 9.86
C ARG A 166 -7.42 -13.74 8.53
N VAL A 167 -7.36 -14.72 7.62
CA VAL A 167 -8.16 -14.79 6.38
C VAL A 167 -8.63 -16.23 6.22
N GLY A 168 -9.94 -16.44 6.07
CA GLY A 168 -10.52 -17.78 6.01
C GLY A 168 -10.16 -18.61 7.25
N ASP A 169 -9.54 -19.77 7.00
CA ASP A 169 -9.04 -20.68 8.04
C ASP A 169 -7.62 -20.36 8.54
N ASP A 170 -6.82 -19.59 7.81
CA ASP A 170 -5.42 -19.32 8.18
C ASP A 170 -5.33 -18.10 9.11
N SER A 171 -4.54 -18.22 10.19
CA SER A 171 -4.24 -17.14 11.12
C SER A 171 -2.75 -17.04 11.43
N PHE A 172 -2.29 -15.85 11.81
CA PHE A 172 -1.01 -15.70 12.52
C PHE A 172 -1.07 -14.62 13.60
N ARG A 173 -0.32 -14.83 14.68
CA ARG A 173 -0.12 -13.86 15.77
C ARG A 173 1.36 -13.53 15.98
N PHE A 174 1.60 -12.34 16.47
CA PHE A 174 2.91 -11.78 16.82
C PHE A 174 2.78 -10.94 18.09
N ARG A 175 3.89 -10.60 18.75
CA ARG A 175 3.86 -9.75 19.96
C ARG A 175 3.25 -8.40 19.64
N ARG A 176 2.26 -7.95 20.41
CA ARG A 176 1.48 -6.72 20.14
C ARG A 176 2.35 -5.54 19.73
N ASP A 177 3.36 -5.24 20.54
CA ASP A 177 4.20 -4.04 20.40
C ASP A 177 5.30 -4.18 19.31
N ALA A 178 5.23 -5.19 18.44
CA ALA A 178 6.23 -5.40 17.39
C ALA A 178 6.18 -4.35 16.28
N ILE A 179 4.98 -3.88 15.92
CA ILE A 179 4.76 -2.86 14.89
C ILE A 179 4.55 -1.53 15.61
N THR A 180 5.30 -0.50 15.22
CA THR A 180 5.19 0.84 15.84
C THR A 180 4.55 1.88 14.93
N ARG A 181 4.47 1.60 13.62
CA ARG A 181 3.78 2.45 12.63
C ARG A 181 3.34 1.62 11.42
N LEU A 182 2.18 1.99 10.88
CA LEU A 182 1.70 1.60 9.56
C LEU A 182 1.67 2.85 8.65
N ARG A 183 2.19 2.72 7.43
CA ARG A 183 1.98 3.70 6.35
C ARG A 183 1.28 3.06 5.17
N PHE A 184 0.34 3.80 4.59
CA PHE A 184 -0.26 3.48 3.30
C PHE A 184 0.20 4.50 2.25
N THR A 185 0.91 4.02 1.22
CA THR A 185 1.52 4.88 0.19
C THR A 185 0.84 4.67 -1.16
N HIS A 186 0.38 5.75 -1.77
CA HIS A 186 -0.12 5.77 -3.16
C HIS A 186 1.08 6.06 -4.06
N VAL A 187 1.45 5.11 -4.92
CA VAL A 187 2.56 5.26 -5.87
C VAL A 187 1.98 5.83 -7.17
N MET A 188 2.49 6.98 -7.64
CA MET A 188 1.96 7.77 -8.75
C MET A 188 3.01 8.05 -9.85
N PRO A 189 3.47 7.04 -10.57
CA PRO A 189 4.55 7.17 -11.55
C PRO A 189 4.03 7.69 -12.89
N VAL A 190 4.84 8.49 -13.58
CA VAL A 190 4.47 9.11 -14.87
C VAL A 190 4.18 8.09 -15.99
N ARG A 191 4.74 6.88 -15.89
CA ARG A 191 4.79 5.90 -17.00
C ARG A 191 3.83 4.72 -16.88
N TRP A 192 3.14 4.55 -15.76
CA TRP A 192 2.19 3.46 -15.55
C TRP A 192 1.15 3.83 -14.49
N ASN A 193 0.09 3.04 -14.34
CA ASN A 193 -1.12 3.41 -13.59
C ASN A 193 -0.94 3.59 -12.06
N GLY A 194 0.25 3.35 -11.51
CA GLY A 194 0.49 3.37 -10.07
C GLY A 194 -0.06 2.16 -9.32
N ASP A 195 0.43 1.92 -8.11
CA ASP A 195 -0.09 0.92 -7.18
C ASP A 195 -0.18 1.45 -5.75
N TYR A 196 -0.41 0.54 -4.80
CA TYR A 196 -0.42 0.81 -3.39
C TYR A 196 0.64 -0.02 -2.67
N MET A 197 1.41 0.65 -1.81
CA MET A 197 2.40 0.02 -0.94
C MET A 197 1.98 0.19 0.52
N VAL A 198 1.98 -0.91 1.26
CA VAL A 198 1.81 -0.95 2.72
C VAL A 198 3.19 -1.07 3.34
N THR A 199 3.52 -0.22 4.32
CA THR A 199 4.83 -0.24 5.00
C THR A 199 4.64 -0.34 6.52
N PHE A 200 5.37 -1.25 7.17
CA PHE A 200 5.44 -1.39 8.62
C PHE A 200 6.79 -0.92 9.15
N TRP A 201 6.79 -0.31 10.35
CA TRP A 201 7.98 -0.01 11.15
C TRP A 201 8.02 -0.90 12.39
N PHE A 202 9.23 -1.20 12.84
CA PHE A 202 9.55 -2.07 13.96
C PHE A 202 10.66 -1.41 14.80
N ASP A 203 10.66 -1.64 16.11
CA ASP A 203 11.75 -1.16 16.98
C ASP A 203 13.02 -2.05 16.90
N VAL A 204 12.90 -3.21 16.26
CA VAL A 204 14.00 -4.14 16.00
C VAL A 204 14.46 -4.05 14.53
N PRO A 205 15.74 -4.30 14.23
CA PRO A 205 16.21 -4.35 12.85
C PRO A 205 15.79 -5.65 12.15
N ASN A 206 15.78 -5.62 10.81
CA ASN A 206 15.50 -6.78 9.97
C ASN A 206 16.49 -7.94 10.25
N ARG A 207 15.97 -9.09 10.68
CA ARG A 207 16.73 -10.30 11.03
C ARG A 207 17.48 -10.94 9.85
N GLN A 208 17.02 -10.69 8.63
CA GLN A 208 17.51 -11.32 7.40
C GLN A 208 18.52 -10.46 6.64
N ARG A 209 18.78 -9.21 7.07
CA ARG A 209 19.75 -8.32 6.40
C ARG A 209 21.07 -8.23 7.16
N THR A 210 22.07 -8.94 6.65
CA THR A 210 23.49 -8.91 7.09
C THR A 210 24.28 -7.72 6.54
N THR A 211 23.62 -6.61 6.21
CA THR A 211 24.25 -5.38 5.68
C THR A 211 24.44 -4.34 6.78
N ASP A 212 25.47 -3.51 6.68
CA ASP A 212 25.80 -2.44 7.65
C ASP A 212 24.68 -1.41 7.91
N TYR A 213 23.60 -1.44 7.12
CA TYR A 213 22.38 -0.67 7.33
C TYR A 213 21.26 -1.54 7.93
N ASN A 214 20.99 -1.31 9.21
CA ASN A 214 19.79 -1.79 9.88
C ASN A 214 18.54 -1.16 9.26
N ALA A 215 17.78 -1.95 8.50
CA ALA A 215 16.42 -1.58 8.11
C ALA A 215 15.48 -1.81 9.29
N TYR A 216 14.78 -0.76 9.73
CA TYR A 216 13.73 -0.78 10.77
C TYR A 216 12.32 -0.70 10.17
N SER A 217 12.21 -0.68 8.85
CA SER A 217 10.95 -0.68 8.14
C SER A 217 11.03 -1.43 6.82
N THR A 218 9.89 -1.88 6.34
CA THR A 218 9.76 -2.64 5.11
C THR A 218 8.32 -2.55 4.61
N GLY A 219 8.15 -2.60 3.30
CA GLY A 219 6.82 -2.54 2.69
C GLY A 219 6.62 -3.59 1.62
N PHE A 220 5.36 -3.72 1.19
CA PHE A 220 4.92 -4.68 0.19
C PHE A 220 3.82 -4.12 -0.70
N ASP A 221 3.76 -4.67 -1.91
CA ASP A 221 2.83 -4.28 -2.97
C ASP A 221 1.48 -5.00 -2.86
N LEU A 222 0.38 -4.23 -2.89
CA LEU A 222 -0.98 -4.78 -2.96
C LEU A 222 -1.34 -5.31 -4.35
N GLY A 223 -0.49 -5.08 -5.36
CA GLY A 223 -0.60 -5.76 -6.66
C GLY A 223 -1.80 -5.35 -7.52
N VAL A 224 -2.46 -4.25 -7.19
CA VAL A 224 -3.58 -3.68 -7.97
C VAL A 224 -3.26 -2.25 -8.41
N ASN A 225 -3.67 -1.91 -9.64
CA ASN A 225 -3.54 -0.57 -10.17
C ASN A 225 -4.32 0.45 -9.33
N ARG A 226 -3.76 1.66 -9.18
CA ARG A 226 -4.40 2.80 -8.51
C ARG A 226 -5.72 3.17 -9.21
N ALA A 227 -6.74 3.46 -8.42
CA ALA A 227 -8.01 4.03 -8.85
C ALA A 227 -8.67 4.77 -7.68
N ALA A 228 -9.38 5.88 -7.92
CA ALA A 228 -9.90 6.75 -6.87
C ALA A 228 -10.77 6.00 -5.81
N HIS A 229 -11.64 5.09 -6.25
CA HIS A 229 -12.47 4.29 -5.34
C HIS A 229 -11.62 3.33 -4.48
N ARG A 230 -10.62 2.65 -5.07
CA ARG A 230 -9.68 1.78 -4.34
C ARG A 230 -8.84 2.56 -3.35
N SER A 231 -8.40 3.76 -3.72
CA SER A 231 -7.63 4.66 -2.87
C SER A 231 -8.38 4.96 -1.57
N ARG A 232 -9.69 5.30 -1.66
CA ARG A 232 -10.54 5.52 -0.48
C ARG A 232 -10.70 4.24 0.35
N SER A 233 -11.16 3.14 -0.26
CA SER A 233 -11.39 1.87 0.45
C SER A 233 -10.14 1.32 1.16
N LEU A 234 -8.99 1.33 0.49
CA LEU A 234 -7.74 0.83 1.07
C LEU A 234 -7.16 1.77 2.13
N THR A 235 -7.31 3.08 1.98
CA THR A 235 -6.91 4.05 3.02
C THR A 235 -7.74 3.86 4.28
N HIS A 236 -9.07 3.73 4.14
CA HIS A 236 -9.97 3.42 5.26
C HIS A 236 -9.60 2.08 5.92
N ALA A 237 -9.44 1.01 5.14
CA ALA A 237 -9.06 -0.30 5.68
C ALA A 237 -7.69 -0.29 6.38
N CYS A 238 -6.69 0.44 5.88
CA CYS A 238 -5.40 0.56 6.55
C CYS A 238 -5.49 1.40 7.85
N ARG A 239 -6.33 2.44 7.88
CA ARG A 239 -6.63 3.20 9.09
C ARG A 239 -7.26 2.31 10.16
N GLU A 240 -8.19 1.44 9.76
CA GLU A 240 -8.84 0.47 10.64
C GLU A 240 -7.87 -0.59 11.19
N ILE A 241 -6.93 -1.08 10.36
CA ILE A 241 -5.85 -1.96 10.82
C ILE A 241 -4.99 -1.24 11.87
N ALA A 242 -4.58 0.01 11.61
CA ALA A 242 -3.78 0.78 12.57
C ALA A 242 -4.52 1.03 13.89
N SER A 243 -5.83 1.31 13.83
CA SER A 243 -6.69 1.50 14.99
C SER A 243 -6.77 0.25 15.87
N VAL A 244 -6.95 -0.94 15.27
CA VAL A 244 -7.01 -2.19 16.05
C VAL A 244 -5.63 -2.54 16.64
N LEU A 245 -4.56 -2.35 15.88
CA LEU A 245 -3.19 -2.60 16.33
C LEU A 245 -2.67 -1.56 17.34
N ASP A 246 -3.35 -0.42 17.51
CA ASP A 246 -2.96 0.70 18.38
C ASP A 246 -1.61 1.33 17.97
N VAL A 247 -1.44 1.60 16.67
CA VAL A 247 -0.21 2.13 16.07
C VAL A 247 -0.45 3.42 15.29
N ALA A 248 0.60 4.23 15.12
CA ALA A 248 0.54 5.43 14.29
C ALA A 248 0.24 5.09 12.81
N PHE A 249 -0.63 5.88 12.18
CA PHE A 249 -1.02 5.74 10.78
C PHE A 249 -0.65 6.97 9.95
N ASP A 250 0.17 6.77 8.92
CA ASP A 250 0.47 7.79 7.90
C ASP A 250 -0.18 7.42 6.56
N VAL A 251 -0.73 8.39 5.83
CA VAL A 251 -0.98 8.29 4.38
C VAL A 251 0.08 9.11 3.65
N ASP A 252 0.58 8.59 2.54
CA ASP A 252 1.69 9.19 1.79
C ASP A 252 1.41 9.08 0.28
N GLU A 253 1.80 10.09 -0.49
CA GLU A 253 1.62 10.13 -1.94
C GLU A 253 2.96 10.42 -2.60
N ILE A 254 3.41 9.55 -3.52
CA ILE A 254 4.74 9.64 -4.11
C ILE A 254 4.65 9.54 -5.62
N GLY A 255 4.95 10.65 -6.30
CA GLY A 255 5.17 10.71 -7.74
C GLY A 255 6.65 10.69 -8.12
N ASP A 256 6.91 10.39 -9.38
CA ASP A 256 8.18 10.71 -10.04
C ASP A 256 8.00 12.09 -10.72
N ASP A 257 8.77 13.11 -10.34
CA ASP A 257 8.81 14.43 -11.01
C ASP A 257 9.63 14.39 -12.34
#